data_AF-A0A353GIL0-F1
#
_entry.id   AF-A0A353GIL0-F1
#
_cell.length_a   1.000
_cell.length_b   1.000
_cell.length_c   1.000
_cell.angle_alpha   90.00
_cell.angle_beta   90.00
_cell.angle_gamma   90.00
#
_symmetry.space_group_name_H-M   'P 1'
#
loop_
_entity.id
_entity.type
_entity.pdbx_description
1 polymer ?
#
loop_
_entity_poly.entity_id
_entity_poly.type
_entity_poly.pdbx_seq_one_letter_code
_entity_poly.pdbx_strand_id
1 'polypeptide(L)'
;MNMENNLTNETEAVLPSEAAHASLAPRDLVAHLFDEPAPADTRWTPEYLATLRRENLTKPVIFLGAGTCGLGAGEAKVAEVVRQWINAKGAEVDVVEVGCIGLCSAEPLMDVQMPGCTRVCFQNVAPEQVNEILDGVWKGDVLKDSVFGQFRDRNFKAYENVPFVEDHPFFKPQTRWVLANVGKINPVKIDEYIARGGYRAIAKVTRSMTPVEVCDTVEQSGLRGRGGGGFPTGTKWKFALKSASDQKYLICNADEGDPGAFMDRAGIEGDPHRMLEGMMVAAYAIGASKAYVYIRAEYPLAIARLRDAIKQAKEYGLLGYNILNSGFNLEIIIKMGAGAFVCGEE
;
A
#
# COMPACT_ATOMS: atom_id res chain seq x y z
N MET A 1 50.08 0.34 10.09
CA MET A 1 49.56 1.71 9.89
C MET A 1 48.05 1.56 9.87
N ASN A 2 47.42 1.84 11.01
CA ASN A 2 45.99 1.64 11.26
C ASN A 2 45.18 2.60 10.41
N MET A 3 44.18 2.10 9.68
CA MET A 3 43.08 2.93 9.18
C MET A 3 41.88 2.65 10.07
N GLU A 4 41.51 3.69 10.82
CA GLU A 4 40.43 3.71 11.80
C GLU A 4 39.07 3.63 11.13
N ASN A 5 38.19 2.83 11.74
CA ASN A 5 36.77 2.74 11.47
C ASN A 5 36.07 4.06 11.80
N ASN A 6 35.56 4.76 10.79
CA ASN A 6 34.55 5.80 10.99
C ASN A 6 33.15 5.15 11.00
N LEU A 7 32.79 4.60 12.16
CA LEU A 7 31.39 4.40 12.52
C LEU A 7 30.83 5.76 12.94
N THR A 8 30.05 6.37 12.05
CA THR A 8 29.30 7.58 12.37
C THR A 8 28.25 7.24 13.44
N ASN A 9 28.42 7.82 14.62
CA ASN A 9 27.41 7.87 15.67
C ASN A 9 26.13 8.52 15.13
N GLU A 10 25.12 7.71 14.82
CA GLU A 10 23.75 8.20 14.74
C GLU A 10 23.34 8.58 16.16
N THR A 11 23.19 9.88 16.39
CA THR A 11 22.67 10.46 17.62
C THR A 11 21.31 9.85 17.96
N GLU A 12 21.22 9.15 19.09
CA GLU A 12 19.97 8.75 19.72
C GLU A 12 19.10 9.99 19.94
N ALA A 13 17.99 10.08 19.21
CA ALA A 13 16.99 11.11 19.45
C ALA A 13 16.30 10.80 20.78
N VAL A 14 16.70 11.52 21.84
CA VAL A 14 16.03 11.52 23.14
C VAL A 14 14.59 12.02 22.93
N LEU A 15 13.60 11.18 23.29
CA LEU A 15 12.18 11.55 23.25
C LEU A 15 11.93 12.74 24.19
N PRO A 16 11.18 13.78 23.78
CA PRO A 16 11.01 14.99 24.58
C PRO A 16 10.17 14.75 25.85
N SER A 17 10.52 15.50 26.92
CA SER A 17 9.94 15.42 28.26
C SER A 17 8.51 15.99 28.36
N GLU A 18 7.64 15.25 29.05
CA GLU A 18 6.38 15.55 29.80
C GLU A 18 5.30 16.52 29.24
N ALA A 19 5.58 17.38 28.25
CA ALA A 19 4.56 18.04 27.42
C ALA A 19 4.17 17.20 26.18
N ALA A 20 4.83 16.05 25.99
CA ALA A 20 4.81 15.22 24.79
C ALA A 20 3.79 14.05 24.82
N HIS A 21 2.81 14.09 25.73
CA HIS A 21 1.86 12.99 25.93
C HIS A 21 0.65 12.99 24.99
N ALA A 22 0.51 13.97 24.09
CA ALA A 22 -0.59 13.99 23.14
C ALA A 22 -0.21 13.22 21.85
N SER A 23 -1.12 12.37 21.36
CA SER A 23 -1.06 11.88 19.99
C SER A 23 -0.78 13.01 19.01
N LEU A 24 0.13 12.79 18.07
CA LEU A 24 0.41 13.73 16.99
C LEU A 24 -0.67 13.68 15.89
N ALA A 25 -1.61 12.72 15.96
CA ALA A 25 -2.63 12.56 14.93
C ALA A 25 -3.61 13.74 14.93
N PRO A 26 -3.91 14.34 13.75
CA PRO A 26 -4.90 15.39 13.63
C PRO A 26 -6.28 14.97 14.18
N ARG A 27 -6.98 15.89 14.86
CA ARG A 27 -8.27 15.59 15.50
C ARG A 27 -9.34 15.14 14.51
N ASP A 28 -9.35 15.70 13.32
CA ASP A 28 -10.27 15.35 12.24
C ASP A 28 -10.01 13.93 11.71
N LEU A 29 -8.75 13.54 11.57
CA LEU A 29 -8.36 12.17 11.23
C LEU A 29 -8.78 11.18 12.32
N VAL A 30 -8.51 11.50 13.58
CA VAL A 30 -8.92 10.67 14.73
C VAL A 30 -10.43 10.45 14.69
N ALA A 31 -11.22 11.52 14.52
CA ALA A 31 -12.67 11.41 14.40
C ALA A 31 -13.10 10.53 13.21
N HIS A 32 -12.44 10.67 12.05
CA HIS A 32 -12.71 9.84 10.87
C HIS A 32 -12.42 8.35 11.11
N LEU A 33 -11.30 8.01 11.75
CA LEU A 33 -10.91 6.61 11.99
C LEU A 33 -11.79 5.94 13.04
N PHE A 34 -12.34 6.70 13.97
CA PHE A 34 -13.18 6.24 15.06
C PHE A 34 -14.68 6.35 14.81
N ASP A 35 -15.09 6.85 13.63
CA ASP A 35 -16.47 7.18 13.28
C ASP A 35 -17.14 8.10 14.33
N GLU A 36 -16.37 9.06 14.84
CA GLU A 36 -16.84 10.08 15.79
C GLU A 36 -17.34 11.34 15.05
N PRO A 37 -18.16 12.19 15.70
CA PRO A 37 -18.56 13.46 15.12
C PRO A 37 -17.34 14.28 14.67
N ALA A 38 -17.25 14.55 13.38
CA ALA A 38 -16.12 15.24 12.81
C ALA A 38 -16.14 16.75 13.17
N PRO A 39 -14.96 17.37 13.40
CA PRO A 39 -14.84 18.81 13.49
C PRO A 39 -15.42 19.51 12.24
N ALA A 40 -15.90 20.76 12.41
CA ALA A 40 -16.50 21.52 11.30
C ALA A 40 -15.52 21.79 10.14
N ASP A 41 -14.22 21.80 10.42
CA ASP A 41 -13.11 22.00 9.50
C ASP A 41 -12.49 20.69 9.00
N THR A 42 -13.13 19.54 9.24
CA THR A 42 -12.63 18.25 8.76
C THR A 42 -12.45 18.25 7.24
N ARG A 43 -11.30 17.75 6.77
CA ARG A 43 -11.09 17.48 5.35
C ARG A 43 -11.67 16.12 4.93
N TRP A 44 -11.93 15.21 5.87
CA TRP A 44 -12.35 13.83 5.61
C TRP A 44 -13.87 13.73 5.34
N THR A 45 -14.38 14.59 4.47
CA THR A 45 -15.80 14.57 4.08
C THR A 45 -16.08 13.40 3.14
N PRO A 46 -17.34 12.92 3.04
CA PRO A 46 -17.72 11.90 2.07
C PRO A 46 -17.31 12.24 0.64
N GLU A 47 -17.38 13.53 0.25
CA GLU A 47 -17.02 14.03 -1.07
C GLU A 47 -15.51 13.92 -1.32
N TYR A 48 -14.68 14.38 -0.37
CA TYR A 48 -13.22 14.28 -0.51
C TYR A 48 -12.75 12.82 -0.56
N LEU A 49 -13.33 11.98 0.29
CA LEU A 49 -13.08 10.55 0.29
C LEU A 49 -13.49 9.89 -1.04
N ALA A 50 -14.62 10.30 -1.62
CA ALA A 50 -15.05 9.83 -2.95
C ALA A 50 -14.11 10.29 -4.07
N THR A 51 -13.53 11.50 -3.98
CA THR A 51 -12.49 11.97 -4.90
C THR A 51 -11.24 11.10 -4.81
N LEU A 52 -10.74 10.81 -3.60
CA LEU A 52 -9.58 9.93 -3.39
C LEU A 52 -9.82 8.50 -3.89
N ARG A 53 -11.05 7.98 -3.72
CA ARG A 53 -11.46 6.67 -4.25
C ARG A 53 -11.72 6.68 -5.75
N ARG A 54 -11.79 7.86 -6.38
CA ARG A 54 -12.09 8.09 -7.80
C ARG A 54 -13.51 7.64 -8.18
N GLU A 55 -14.44 7.82 -7.25
CA GLU A 55 -15.87 7.55 -7.41
C GLU A 55 -16.62 8.76 -8.01
N ASN A 56 -16.05 9.96 -7.88
CA ASN A 56 -16.57 11.18 -8.49
C ASN A 56 -15.44 11.95 -9.16
N LEU A 57 -15.30 11.75 -10.46
CA LEU A 57 -14.23 12.34 -11.27
C LEU A 57 -14.70 13.63 -11.92
N THR A 58 -14.03 14.74 -11.59
CA THR A 58 -14.24 16.03 -12.26
C THR A 58 -13.36 16.20 -13.50
N LYS A 59 -12.30 15.41 -13.60
CA LYS A 59 -11.36 15.37 -14.73
C LYS A 59 -10.89 13.93 -14.99
N PRO A 60 -10.36 13.63 -16.19
CA PRO A 60 -9.83 12.30 -16.50
C PRO A 60 -8.67 11.89 -15.57
N VAL A 61 -8.47 10.58 -15.47
CA VAL A 61 -7.35 9.97 -14.75
C VAL A 61 -6.66 8.95 -15.65
N ILE A 62 -5.34 9.02 -15.72
CA ILE A 62 -4.48 8.03 -16.36
C ILE A 62 -3.75 7.26 -15.27
N PHE A 63 -3.88 5.94 -15.24
CA PHE A 63 -3.17 5.08 -14.32
C PHE A 63 -2.03 4.38 -15.04
N LEU A 64 -0.87 4.31 -14.39
CA LEU A 64 0.33 3.69 -14.94
C LEU A 64 0.79 2.55 -14.02
N GLY A 65 0.96 1.35 -14.57
CA GLY A 65 1.40 0.15 -13.85
C GLY A 65 2.87 0.21 -13.41
N ALA A 66 3.23 1.13 -12.52
CA ALA A 66 4.59 1.40 -12.07
C ALA A 66 5.06 0.45 -10.94
N GLY A 67 4.72 -0.84 -11.01
CA GLY A 67 5.39 -1.88 -10.23
C GLY A 67 6.70 -2.31 -10.89
N THR A 68 7.56 -3.05 -10.18
CA THR A 68 8.86 -3.49 -10.74
C THR A 68 8.72 -4.24 -12.08
N CYS A 69 7.66 -5.03 -12.28
CA CYS A 69 7.43 -5.70 -13.56
C CYS A 69 7.03 -4.75 -14.69
N GLY A 70 6.18 -3.76 -14.44
CA GLY A 70 5.81 -2.75 -15.44
C GLY A 70 6.99 -1.87 -15.80
N LEU A 71 7.78 -1.44 -14.81
CA LEU A 71 9.04 -0.73 -15.02
C LEU A 71 10.02 -1.56 -15.87
N GLY A 72 10.15 -2.85 -15.55
CA GLY A 72 10.95 -3.80 -16.33
C GLY A 72 10.46 -4.02 -17.76
N ALA A 73 9.15 -3.87 -18.00
CA ALA A 73 8.52 -3.98 -19.32
C ALA A 73 8.56 -2.65 -20.12
N GLY A 74 9.05 -1.55 -19.54
CA GLY A 74 9.21 -0.26 -20.21
C GLY A 74 8.18 0.81 -19.85
N GLU A 75 7.44 0.64 -18.75
CA GLU A 75 6.43 1.62 -18.28
C GLU A 75 7.01 3.04 -18.15
N ALA A 76 8.27 3.20 -17.72
CA ALA A 76 8.88 4.54 -17.59
C ALA A 76 8.89 5.33 -18.91
N LYS A 77 9.04 4.65 -20.06
CA LYS A 77 8.97 5.27 -21.39
C LYS A 77 7.53 5.62 -21.77
N VAL A 78 6.57 4.76 -21.41
CA VAL A 78 5.13 5.04 -21.57
C VAL A 78 4.75 6.28 -20.77
N ALA A 79 5.16 6.36 -19.50
CA ALA A 79 4.93 7.52 -18.63
C ALA A 79 5.50 8.82 -19.20
N GLU A 80 6.68 8.76 -19.82
CA GLU A 80 7.28 9.91 -20.50
C GLU A 80 6.40 10.41 -21.65
N VAL A 81 5.96 9.51 -22.54
CA VAL A 81 5.08 9.88 -23.66
C VAL A 81 3.73 10.41 -23.17
N VAL A 82 3.17 9.84 -22.09
CA VAL A 82 1.95 10.37 -21.46
C VAL A 82 2.15 11.82 -21.02
N ARG A 83 3.25 12.14 -20.32
CA ARG A 83 3.55 13.52 -19.91
C ARG A 83 3.70 14.47 -21.11
N GLN A 84 4.36 14.01 -22.18
CA GLN A 84 4.49 14.78 -23.42
C GLN A 84 3.12 15.06 -24.07
N TRP A 85 2.25 14.04 -24.14
CA TRP A 85 0.90 14.16 -24.67
C TRP A 85 0.07 15.17 -23.87
N ILE A 86 0.11 15.09 -22.53
CA ILE A 86 -0.60 16.01 -21.64
C ILE A 86 -0.17 17.45 -21.90
N ASN A 87 1.14 17.70 -21.95
CA ASN A 87 1.70 19.02 -22.19
C ASN A 87 1.32 19.55 -23.59
N ALA A 88 1.38 18.70 -24.61
CA ALA A 88 1.05 19.09 -25.99
C ALA A 88 -0.42 19.45 -26.17
N LYS A 89 -1.33 18.77 -25.45
CA LYS A 89 -2.78 19.01 -25.53
C LYS A 89 -3.27 20.05 -24.53
N GLY A 90 -2.46 20.43 -23.53
CA GLY A 90 -2.90 21.24 -22.41
C GLY A 90 -4.02 20.56 -21.60
N ALA A 91 -3.98 19.23 -21.51
CA ALA A 91 -5.07 18.45 -20.91
C ALA A 91 -5.03 18.54 -19.38
N GLU A 92 -6.17 18.86 -18.76
CA GLU A 92 -6.33 18.74 -17.31
C GLU A 92 -6.64 17.29 -16.94
N VAL A 93 -5.64 16.55 -16.47
CA VAL A 93 -5.74 15.12 -16.15
C VAL A 93 -4.88 14.79 -14.93
N ASP A 94 -5.33 13.83 -14.13
CA ASP A 94 -4.49 13.25 -13.07
C ASP A 94 -3.71 12.05 -13.59
N VAL A 95 -2.43 11.97 -13.26
CA VAL A 95 -1.59 10.79 -13.53
C VAL A 95 -1.30 10.08 -12.22
N VAL A 96 -1.58 8.79 -12.19
CA VAL A 96 -1.51 7.97 -10.98
C VAL A 96 -0.66 6.74 -11.26
N GLU A 97 0.51 6.67 -10.63
CA GLU A 97 1.30 5.46 -10.59
C GLU A 97 0.67 4.46 -9.61
N VAL A 98 0.43 3.23 -10.05
CA VAL A 98 -0.18 2.17 -9.24
C VAL A 98 0.71 0.92 -9.21
N GLY A 99 0.48 0.04 -8.24
CA GLY A 99 1.14 -1.27 -8.19
C GLY A 99 0.62 -2.25 -9.26
N CYS A 100 1.41 -3.29 -9.54
CA CYS A 100 1.07 -4.36 -10.47
C CYS A 100 -0.19 -5.13 -10.04
N ILE A 101 -1.15 -5.31 -10.95
CA ILE A 101 -2.39 -6.06 -10.66
C ILE A 101 -2.18 -7.59 -10.64
N GLY A 102 -0.99 -8.08 -11.00
CA GLY A 102 -0.58 -9.49 -10.90
C GLY A 102 -0.52 -10.23 -12.25
N LEU A 103 -1.01 -9.64 -13.34
CA LEU A 103 -0.90 -10.20 -14.69
C LEU A 103 0.34 -9.63 -15.40
N CYS A 104 1.53 -10.00 -14.94
CA CYS A 104 2.79 -9.44 -15.43
C CYS A 104 3.03 -9.65 -16.94
N SER A 105 2.39 -10.65 -17.55
CA SER A 105 2.49 -10.92 -18.99
C SER A 105 1.75 -9.89 -19.86
N ALA A 106 0.94 -9.02 -19.27
CA ALA A 106 0.20 -7.97 -19.96
C ALA A 106 0.85 -6.58 -19.77
N GLU A 107 1.95 -6.49 -19.03
CA GLU A 107 2.68 -5.23 -18.81
C GLU A 107 3.41 -4.77 -20.09
N PRO A 108 3.59 -3.44 -20.31
CA PRO A 108 3.12 -2.34 -19.47
C PRO A 108 1.61 -2.15 -19.55
N LEU A 109 0.97 -2.02 -18.38
CA LEU A 109 -0.43 -1.65 -18.25
C LEU A 109 -0.59 -0.13 -18.14
N MET A 110 -1.50 0.43 -18.94
CA MET A 110 -1.94 1.81 -18.83
C MET A 110 -3.46 1.82 -18.82
N ASP A 111 -4.05 2.55 -17.89
CA ASP A 111 -5.51 2.65 -17.81
C ASP A 111 -5.96 4.09 -17.94
N VAL A 112 -7.15 4.28 -18.48
CA VAL A 112 -7.77 5.61 -18.59
C VAL A 112 -9.17 5.55 -18.03
N GLN A 113 -9.51 6.51 -17.17
CA GLN A 113 -10.86 6.70 -16.65
C GLN A 113 -11.33 8.11 -16.97
N MET A 114 -12.34 8.20 -17.83
CA MET A 114 -13.02 9.46 -18.16
C MET A 114 -14.13 9.73 -17.15
N PRO A 115 -14.46 11.01 -16.85
CA PRO A 115 -15.61 11.36 -16.03
C PRO A 115 -16.89 10.66 -16.49
N GLY A 116 -17.60 10.01 -15.57
CA GLY A 116 -18.85 9.30 -15.85
C GLY A 116 -18.69 7.92 -16.50
N CYS A 117 -17.47 7.49 -16.85
CA CYS A 117 -17.21 6.20 -17.48
C CYS A 117 -16.37 5.28 -16.59
N THR A 118 -16.48 3.97 -16.83
CA THR A 118 -15.63 2.97 -16.18
C THR A 118 -14.16 3.15 -16.58
N ARG A 119 -13.25 2.65 -15.74
CA ARG A 119 -11.80 2.64 -16.03
C ARG A 119 -11.51 1.56 -17.08
N VAL A 120 -10.88 1.94 -18.19
CA VAL A 120 -10.45 1.01 -19.26
C VAL A 120 -8.97 0.73 -19.11
N CYS A 121 -8.59 -0.53 -19.23
CA CYS A 121 -7.22 -1.05 -19.12
C CYS A 121 -6.69 -1.42 -20.49
N PHE A 122 -5.50 -0.92 -20.82
CA PHE A 122 -4.74 -1.25 -22.01
C PHE A 122 -3.51 -2.08 -21.63
N GLN A 123 -3.21 -3.10 -22.42
CA GLN A 123 -2.10 -4.03 -22.19
C GLN A 123 -1.01 -3.92 -23.25
N ASN A 124 0.19 -4.38 -22.88
CA ASN A 124 1.37 -4.38 -23.75
C ASN A 124 1.61 -3.01 -24.40
N VAL A 125 1.35 -1.93 -23.67
CA VAL A 125 1.37 -0.59 -24.25
C VAL A 125 2.81 -0.20 -24.58
N ALA A 126 3.08 -0.04 -25.87
CA ALA A 126 4.34 0.50 -26.34
C ALA A 126 4.29 2.04 -26.37
N PRO A 127 5.42 2.75 -26.15
CA PRO A 127 5.48 4.20 -26.17
C PRO A 127 4.87 4.83 -27.43
N GLU A 128 5.04 4.20 -28.59
CA GLU A 128 4.54 4.68 -29.88
C GLU A 128 3.01 4.63 -29.99
N GLN A 129 2.35 3.80 -29.19
CA GLN A 129 0.88 3.62 -29.19
C GLN A 129 0.16 4.60 -28.25
N VAL A 130 0.88 5.23 -27.32
CA VAL A 130 0.30 6.07 -26.26
C VAL A 130 -0.56 7.19 -26.84
N ASN A 131 -0.05 7.93 -27.82
CA ASN A 131 -0.76 9.05 -28.42
C ASN A 131 -2.06 8.60 -29.10
N GLU A 132 -2.03 7.47 -29.80
CA GLU A 132 -3.19 6.90 -30.49
C GLU A 132 -4.27 6.48 -29.48
N ILE A 133 -3.87 5.76 -28.42
CA ILE A 133 -4.75 5.32 -27.34
C ILE A 133 -5.43 6.52 -26.67
N LEU A 134 -4.64 7.51 -26.24
CA LEU A 134 -5.17 8.66 -25.52
C LEU A 134 -6.08 9.52 -26.41
N ASP A 135 -5.68 9.78 -27.67
CA ASP A 135 -6.51 10.52 -28.62
C ASP A 135 -7.82 9.79 -28.95
N GLY A 136 -7.80 8.45 -29.01
CA GLY A 136 -8.99 7.62 -29.19
C GLY A 136 -9.95 7.75 -28.00
N VAL A 137 -9.45 7.50 -26.77
CA VAL A 137 -10.27 7.59 -25.55
C VAL A 137 -10.90 8.98 -25.39
N TRP A 138 -10.15 10.05 -25.70
CA TRP A 138 -10.68 11.42 -25.63
C TRP A 138 -11.79 11.71 -26.66
N LYS A 139 -11.79 11.02 -27.80
CA LYS A 139 -12.85 11.10 -28.80
C LYS A 139 -14.02 10.16 -28.50
N GLY A 140 -13.92 9.35 -27.44
CA GLY A 140 -14.88 8.31 -27.10
C GLY A 140 -14.73 7.02 -27.92
N ASP A 141 -13.62 6.86 -28.65
CA ASP A 141 -13.31 5.69 -29.46
C ASP A 141 -12.20 4.86 -28.81
N VAL A 142 -12.59 3.78 -28.13
CA VAL A 142 -11.67 2.91 -27.41
C VAL A 142 -11.10 1.88 -28.40
N LEU A 143 -9.85 2.06 -28.81
CA LEU A 143 -9.15 1.21 -29.78
C LEU A 143 -9.13 -0.26 -29.35
N LYS A 144 -9.74 -1.14 -30.14
CA LYS A 144 -10.00 -2.53 -29.75
C LYS A 144 -8.75 -3.38 -29.57
N ASP A 145 -7.69 -3.13 -30.34
CA ASP A 145 -6.56 -4.08 -30.46
C ASP A 145 -5.64 -4.09 -29.22
N SER A 146 -5.63 -3.00 -28.43
CA SER A 146 -4.79 -2.87 -27.21
C SER A 146 -5.59 -2.95 -25.91
N VAL A 147 -6.92 -3.06 -25.98
CA VAL A 147 -7.77 -3.11 -24.78
C VAL A 147 -7.69 -4.48 -24.14
N PHE A 148 -7.31 -4.49 -22.87
CA PHE A 148 -7.40 -5.67 -22.03
C PHE A 148 -8.81 -5.87 -21.48
N GLY A 149 -9.44 -4.79 -21.01
CA GLY A 149 -10.79 -4.80 -20.47
C GLY A 149 -11.13 -3.52 -19.74
N GLN A 150 -12.25 -3.51 -19.01
CA GLN A 150 -12.66 -2.42 -18.13
C GLN A 150 -12.91 -2.91 -16.71
N PHE A 151 -12.76 -2.05 -15.72
CA PHE A 151 -13.06 -2.38 -14.33
C PHE A 151 -14.53 -2.12 -14.02
N ARG A 152 -15.14 -3.06 -13.31
CA ARG A 152 -16.56 -3.00 -12.98
C ARG A 152 -16.81 -1.97 -11.89
N ASP A 153 -17.67 -1.02 -12.19
CA ASP A 153 -18.19 -0.06 -11.21
C ASP A 153 -19.67 0.23 -11.53
N ARG A 154 -20.51 0.23 -10.51
CA ARG A 154 -21.97 0.43 -10.65
C ARG A 154 -22.35 1.91 -10.83
N ASN A 155 -21.45 2.82 -10.45
CA ASN A 155 -21.69 4.25 -10.50
C ASN A 155 -21.28 4.87 -11.85
N PHE A 156 -20.61 4.10 -12.70
CA PHE A 156 -20.08 4.58 -13.98
C PHE A 156 -20.68 3.84 -15.17
N LYS A 157 -20.78 4.56 -16.31
CA LYS A 157 -21.20 3.99 -17.58
C LYS A 157 -20.11 3.08 -18.12
N ALA A 158 -20.44 1.81 -18.34
CA ALA A 158 -19.54 0.86 -18.99
C ALA A 158 -19.40 1.16 -20.49
N TYR A 159 -18.22 0.88 -21.04
CA TYR A 159 -18.01 0.91 -22.49
C TYR A 159 -18.64 -0.31 -23.14
N GLU A 160 -19.37 -0.09 -24.24
CA GLU A 160 -19.96 -1.18 -25.01
C GLU A 160 -18.87 -2.02 -25.66
N ASN A 161 -19.07 -3.34 -25.70
CA ASN A 161 -18.16 -4.31 -26.32
C ASN A 161 -16.75 -4.37 -25.72
N VAL A 162 -16.53 -3.81 -24.53
CA VAL A 162 -15.29 -3.99 -23.76
C VAL A 162 -15.55 -5.01 -22.63
N PRO A 163 -14.80 -6.12 -22.53
CA PRO A 163 -15.01 -7.10 -21.46
C PRO A 163 -14.58 -6.54 -20.10
N PHE A 164 -15.10 -7.10 -19.01
CA PHE A 164 -14.64 -6.74 -17.67
C PHE A 164 -13.37 -7.49 -17.30
N VAL A 165 -12.41 -6.80 -16.69
CA VAL A 165 -11.16 -7.38 -16.18
C VAL A 165 -11.46 -8.50 -15.18
N GLU A 166 -12.48 -8.31 -14.35
CA GLU A 166 -12.94 -9.27 -13.35
C GLU A 166 -13.48 -10.57 -13.97
N ASP A 167 -13.96 -10.54 -15.22
CA ASP A 167 -14.49 -11.71 -15.91
C ASP A 167 -13.39 -12.52 -16.63
N HIS A 168 -12.18 -11.97 -16.74
CA HIS A 168 -11.03 -12.62 -17.37
C HIS A 168 -10.64 -13.91 -16.62
N PRO A 169 -10.29 -15.02 -17.30
CA PRO A 169 -9.99 -16.32 -16.65
C PRO A 169 -8.90 -16.27 -15.57
N PHE A 170 -7.96 -15.33 -15.69
CA PHE A 170 -6.94 -15.10 -14.65
C PHE A 170 -7.52 -14.50 -13.37
N PHE A 171 -8.44 -13.54 -13.46
CA PHE A 171 -8.95 -12.77 -12.32
C PHE A 171 -10.21 -13.35 -11.70
N LYS A 172 -11.11 -13.90 -12.52
CA LYS A 172 -12.40 -14.47 -12.10
C LYS A 172 -12.32 -15.46 -10.92
N PRO A 173 -11.33 -16.36 -10.82
CA PRO A 173 -11.25 -17.29 -9.70
C PRO A 173 -10.59 -16.69 -8.44
N GLN A 174 -10.07 -15.46 -8.50
CA GLN A 174 -9.31 -14.88 -7.41
C GLN A 174 -10.20 -14.22 -6.36
N THR A 175 -9.82 -14.35 -5.10
CA THR A 175 -10.29 -13.46 -4.03
C THR A 175 -9.12 -12.65 -3.51
N ARG A 176 -9.11 -11.35 -3.81
CA ARG A 176 -7.95 -10.48 -3.57
C ARG A 176 -8.01 -9.83 -2.19
N TRP A 177 -7.86 -10.61 -1.12
CA TRP A 177 -7.89 -10.08 0.25
C TRP A 177 -6.72 -9.14 0.54
N VAL A 178 -5.48 -9.61 0.34
CA VAL A 178 -4.26 -8.84 0.63
C VAL A 178 -4.01 -7.78 -0.45
N LEU A 179 -4.36 -8.08 -1.70
CA LEU A 179 -4.12 -7.22 -2.86
C LEU A 179 -5.35 -6.37 -3.24
N ALA A 180 -6.25 -6.09 -2.29
CA ALA A 180 -7.55 -5.47 -2.56
C ALA A 180 -7.43 -4.05 -3.15
N ASN A 181 -6.41 -3.30 -2.72
CA ASN A 181 -6.12 -1.93 -3.15
C ASN A 181 -5.08 -1.86 -4.27
N VAL A 182 -4.30 -2.91 -4.48
CA VAL A 182 -3.22 -2.92 -5.47
C VAL A 182 -3.80 -2.71 -6.87
N GLY A 183 -3.23 -1.74 -7.59
CA GLY A 183 -3.74 -1.28 -8.89
C GLY A 183 -4.82 -0.19 -8.80
N LYS A 184 -5.35 0.13 -7.61
CA LYS A 184 -6.44 1.11 -7.40
C LYS A 184 -6.02 2.36 -6.64
N ILE A 185 -4.90 2.31 -5.93
CA ILE A 185 -4.35 3.43 -5.16
C ILE A 185 -2.97 3.82 -5.67
N ASN A 186 -2.60 5.07 -5.44
CA ASN A 186 -1.21 5.49 -5.47
C ASN A 186 -0.51 4.98 -4.20
N PRO A 187 0.50 4.08 -4.29
CA PRO A 187 1.14 3.47 -3.13
C PRO A 187 1.96 4.47 -2.29
N VAL A 188 2.24 5.67 -2.80
CA VAL A 188 2.95 6.73 -2.06
C VAL A 188 2.00 7.84 -1.56
N LYS A 189 0.68 7.59 -1.50
CA LYS A 189 -0.32 8.52 -0.97
C LYS A 189 -1.15 7.88 0.14
N ILE A 190 -0.80 8.17 1.39
CA ILE A 190 -1.50 7.66 2.59
C ILE A 190 -3.00 7.97 2.59
N ASP A 191 -3.41 9.12 2.08
CA ASP A 191 -4.82 9.54 2.03
C ASP A 191 -5.69 8.57 1.23
N GLU A 192 -5.16 7.97 0.15
CA GLU A 192 -5.90 7.00 -0.64
C GLU A 192 -6.07 5.66 0.09
N TYR A 193 -5.11 5.28 0.94
CA TYR A 193 -5.24 4.13 1.82
C TYR A 193 -6.30 4.38 2.90
N ILE A 194 -6.25 5.54 3.57
CA ILE A 194 -7.24 5.96 4.58
C ILE A 194 -8.65 6.02 3.96
N ALA A 195 -8.79 6.58 2.75
CA ALA A 195 -10.08 6.70 2.09
C ALA A 195 -10.76 5.35 1.77
N ARG A 196 -9.97 4.27 1.75
CA ARG A 196 -10.44 2.89 1.56
C ARG A 196 -10.57 2.12 2.89
N GLY A 197 -10.58 2.83 4.01
CA GLY A 197 -10.73 2.27 5.36
C GLY A 197 -9.41 1.85 6.02
N GLY A 198 -8.27 2.24 5.44
CA GLY A 198 -6.96 2.02 6.03
C GLY A 198 -6.83 2.69 7.41
N TYR A 199 -6.04 2.07 8.28
CA TYR A 199 -5.81 2.46 9.69
C TYR A 199 -7.02 2.30 10.63
N ARG A 200 -8.19 1.91 10.13
CA ARG A 200 -9.36 1.62 10.98
C ARG A 200 -9.17 0.37 11.84
N ALA A 201 -8.37 -0.61 11.40
CA ALA A 201 -8.15 -1.82 12.18
C ALA A 201 -7.29 -1.51 13.42
N ILE A 202 -6.20 -0.75 13.26
CA ILE A 202 -5.40 -0.33 14.42
C ILE A 202 -6.19 0.61 15.34
N ALA A 203 -7.00 1.52 14.79
CA ALA A 203 -7.87 2.37 15.59
C ALA A 203 -8.81 1.53 16.47
N LYS A 204 -9.55 0.58 15.87
CA LYS A 204 -10.42 -0.34 16.61
C LYS A 204 -9.67 -1.09 17.70
N VAL A 205 -8.53 -1.69 17.33
CA VAL A 205 -7.72 -2.52 18.23
C VAL A 205 -7.24 -1.73 19.44
N THR A 206 -6.68 -0.54 19.22
CA THR A 206 -6.10 0.29 20.29
C THR A 206 -7.15 0.93 21.20
N ARG A 207 -8.37 1.18 20.71
CA ARG A 207 -9.46 1.74 21.52
C ARG A 207 -10.27 0.69 22.27
N SER A 208 -10.48 -0.48 21.67
CA SER A 208 -11.61 -1.35 22.05
C SER A 208 -11.24 -2.80 22.31
N MET A 209 -9.97 -3.18 22.15
CA MET A 209 -9.54 -4.57 22.30
C MET A 209 -8.28 -4.66 23.15
N THR A 210 -8.24 -5.63 24.04
CA THR A 210 -7.03 -6.04 24.74
C THR A 210 -6.11 -6.83 23.79
N PRO A 211 -4.78 -6.87 24.05
CA PRO A 211 -3.84 -7.68 23.26
C PRO A 211 -4.24 -9.17 23.18
N VAL A 212 -4.85 -9.71 24.25
CA VAL A 212 -5.37 -11.08 24.29
C VAL A 212 -6.50 -11.29 23.29
N GLU A 213 -7.50 -10.39 23.27
CA GLU A 213 -8.63 -10.46 22.33
C GLU A 213 -8.17 -10.34 20.86
N VAL A 214 -7.12 -9.55 20.59
CA VAL A 214 -6.53 -9.49 19.25
C VAL A 214 -5.90 -10.83 18.87
N CYS A 215 -5.10 -11.42 19.77
CA CYS A 215 -4.52 -12.75 19.54
C CYS A 215 -5.60 -13.83 19.33
N ASP A 216 -6.67 -13.79 20.13
CA ASP A 216 -7.81 -14.70 20.00
C ASP A 216 -8.51 -14.53 18.66
N THR A 217 -8.73 -13.30 18.21
CA THR A 217 -9.35 -12.99 16.91
C THR A 217 -8.54 -13.57 15.76
N VAL A 218 -7.20 -13.42 15.78
CA VAL A 218 -6.31 -13.97 14.74
C VAL A 218 -6.22 -15.49 14.80
N GLU A 219 -6.30 -16.09 15.99
CA GLU A 219 -6.36 -17.55 16.12
C GLU A 219 -7.68 -18.11 15.56
N GLN A 220 -8.81 -17.49 15.90
CA GLN A 220 -10.14 -17.85 15.41
C GLN A 220 -10.28 -17.70 13.89
N SER A 221 -9.54 -16.78 13.27
CA SER A 221 -9.52 -16.62 11.81
C SER A 221 -8.83 -17.78 11.09
N GLY A 222 -8.13 -18.66 11.81
CA GLY A 222 -7.37 -19.76 11.23
C GLY A 222 -6.16 -19.31 10.40
N LEU A 223 -5.65 -18.10 10.62
CA LEU A 223 -4.51 -17.59 9.84
C LEU A 223 -3.25 -18.41 10.13
N ARG A 224 -2.62 -18.92 9.07
CA ARG A 224 -1.35 -19.65 9.14
C ARG A 224 -0.23 -18.83 8.51
N GLY A 225 1.00 -19.03 9.00
CA GLY A 225 2.20 -18.40 8.45
C GLY A 225 2.32 -18.63 6.94
N ARG A 226 2.58 -17.55 6.19
CA ARG A 226 2.61 -17.58 4.72
C ARG A 226 4.01 -17.72 4.11
N GLY A 227 5.06 -17.70 4.93
CA GLY A 227 6.43 -18.01 4.52
C GLY A 227 6.75 -19.51 4.42
N GLY A 228 5.77 -20.37 4.11
CA GLY A 228 5.97 -21.81 3.92
C GLY A 228 5.62 -22.70 5.12
N GLY A 229 6.19 -22.44 6.31
CA GLY A 229 6.04 -23.34 7.47
C GLY A 229 4.61 -23.53 8.01
N GLY A 230 3.71 -22.58 7.71
CA GLY A 230 2.27 -22.76 7.98
C GLY A 230 1.90 -22.89 9.46
N PHE A 231 2.71 -22.40 10.39
CA PHE A 231 2.37 -22.41 11.81
C PHE A 231 1.17 -21.48 12.11
N PRO A 232 0.22 -21.84 13.00
CA PRO A 232 -0.90 -20.97 13.35
C PRO A 232 -0.44 -19.62 13.94
N THR A 233 -0.81 -18.53 13.27
CA THR A 233 -0.30 -17.18 13.56
C THR A 233 -0.77 -16.68 14.93
N GLY A 234 -2.06 -16.84 15.23
CA GLY A 234 -2.62 -16.44 16.53
C GLY A 234 -1.98 -17.20 17.70
N THR A 235 -1.72 -18.49 17.54
CA THR A 235 -1.01 -19.29 18.56
C THR A 235 0.42 -18.78 18.77
N LYS A 236 1.16 -18.46 17.70
CA LYS A 236 2.51 -17.85 17.79
C LYS A 236 2.47 -16.51 18.54
N TRP A 237 1.48 -15.67 18.26
CA TRP A 237 1.30 -14.39 18.95
C TRP A 237 0.97 -14.57 20.43
N LYS A 238 0.13 -15.55 20.79
CA LYS A 238 -0.14 -15.89 22.20
C LYS A 238 1.11 -16.32 22.97
N PHE A 239 2.01 -17.08 22.34
CA PHE A 239 3.29 -17.44 22.97
C PHE A 239 4.14 -16.20 23.23
N ALA A 240 4.27 -15.31 22.24
CA ALA A 240 4.99 -14.05 22.40
C ALA A 240 4.37 -13.14 23.47
N LEU A 241 3.03 -13.03 23.51
CA LEU A 241 2.31 -12.24 24.50
C LEU A 241 2.52 -12.78 25.92
N LYS A 242 2.47 -14.10 26.12
CA LYS A 242 2.66 -14.76 27.44
C LYS A 242 4.08 -14.70 27.96
N SER A 243 5.08 -14.53 27.09
CA SER A 243 6.47 -14.40 27.50
C SER A 243 6.66 -13.12 28.31
N ALA A 244 7.22 -13.23 29.52
CA ALA A 244 7.54 -12.09 30.36
C ALA A 244 8.86 -11.46 29.90
N SER A 245 8.80 -10.21 29.43
CA SER A 245 9.97 -9.43 29.02
C SER A 245 9.61 -7.95 29.06
N ASP A 246 10.56 -7.12 29.48
CA ASP A 246 10.41 -5.66 29.48
C ASP A 246 10.37 -5.10 28.04
N GLN A 247 10.97 -5.82 27.09
CA GLN A 247 11.01 -5.45 25.68
C GLN A 247 10.67 -6.65 24.79
N LYS A 248 9.79 -6.43 23.82
CA LYS A 248 9.44 -7.40 22.79
C LYS A 248 9.61 -6.79 21.41
N TYR A 249 9.85 -7.65 20.42
CA TYR A 249 10.09 -7.23 19.05
C TYR A 249 9.12 -7.93 18.10
N LEU A 250 8.72 -7.23 17.05
CA LEU A 250 8.10 -7.82 15.87
C LEU A 250 9.09 -7.79 14.71
N ILE A 251 9.28 -8.92 14.03
CA ILE A 251 10.11 -8.98 12.83
C ILE A 251 9.20 -9.35 11.65
N CYS A 252 9.18 -8.49 10.64
CA CYS A 252 8.62 -8.78 9.33
C CYS A 252 9.75 -9.27 8.43
N ASN A 253 9.70 -10.54 8.04
CA ASN A 253 10.60 -11.12 7.06
C ASN A 253 10.04 -10.84 5.66
N ALA A 254 10.75 -10.00 4.91
CA ALA A 254 10.50 -9.62 3.52
C ALA A 254 11.75 -9.89 2.65
N ASP A 255 12.52 -10.94 2.98
CA ASP A 255 13.68 -11.33 2.20
C ASP A 255 13.30 -12.03 0.88
N GLU A 256 12.10 -12.65 0.81
CA GLU A 256 11.49 -13.29 -0.39
C GLU A 256 12.55 -13.85 -1.37
N GLY A 257 13.42 -14.73 -0.87
CA GLY A 257 14.58 -15.23 -1.59
C GLY A 257 14.26 -16.33 -2.60
N ASP A 258 13.09 -16.95 -2.50
CA ASP A 258 12.70 -18.11 -3.32
C ASP A 258 12.56 -17.75 -4.81
N PRO A 259 13.18 -18.50 -5.74
CA PRO A 259 13.02 -18.27 -7.16
C PRO A 259 11.56 -18.34 -7.60
N GLY A 260 11.07 -17.28 -8.25
CA GLY A 260 9.70 -17.17 -8.72
C GLY A 260 8.72 -16.57 -7.70
N ALA A 261 9.13 -16.31 -6.46
CA ALA A 261 8.36 -15.56 -5.49
C ALA A 261 8.47 -14.05 -5.75
N PHE A 262 7.33 -13.35 -5.69
CA PHE A 262 7.22 -11.89 -5.82
C PHE A 262 5.95 -11.34 -5.16
N MET A 263 5.30 -12.16 -4.32
CA MET A 263 4.06 -11.82 -3.62
C MET A 263 4.29 -10.74 -2.56
N ASP A 264 5.39 -10.82 -1.82
CA ASP A 264 5.75 -9.82 -0.81
C ASP A 264 6.12 -8.52 -1.51
N ARG A 265 6.97 -8.60 -2.55
CA ARG A 265 7.30 -7.45 -3.39
C ARG A 265 6.05 -6.75 -3.93
N ALA A 266 5.12 -7.50 -4.52
CA ALA A 266 3.90 -6.95 -5.10
C ALA A 266 3.01 -6.27 -4.05
N GLY A 267 2.93 -6.83 -2.84
CA GLY A 267 2.22 -6.23 -1.71
C GLY A 267 2.86 -4.93 -1.24
N ILE A 268 4.17 -4.93 -0.99
CA ILE A 268 4.91 -3.77 -0.46
C ILE A 268 4.95 -2.64 -1.50
N GLU A 269 5.18 -2.96 -2.77
CA GLU A 269 5.18 -1.95 -3.83
C GLU A 269 3.79 -1.39 -4.09
N GLY A 270 2.74 -2.21 -3.97
CA GLY A 270 1.38 -1.82 -4.36
C GLY A 270 0.53 -1.21 -3.25
N ASP A 271 0.79 -1.56 -1.99
CA ASP A 271 0.04 -1.08 -0.81
C ASP A 271 0.89 -1.18 0.47
N PRO A 272 1.96 -0.37 0.61
CA PRO A 272 2.88 -0.46 1.74
C PRO A 272 2.20 -0.14 3.09
N HIS A 273 1.21 0.76 3.10
CA HIS A 273 0.47 1.12 4.31
C HIS A 273 -0.33 -0.05 4.89
N ARG A 274 -0.84 -0.94 4.04
CA ARG A 274 -1.50 -2.18 4.49
C ARG A 274 -0.58 -3.10 5.27
N MET A 275 0.67 -3.26 4.79
CA MET A 275 1.67 -4.03 5.54
C MET A 275 1.98 -3.37 6.88
N LEU A 276 2.19 -2.05 6.89
CA LEU A 276 2.46 -1.30 8.12
C LEU A 276 1.33 -1.42 9.13
N GLU A 277 0.07 -1.28 8.71
CA GLU A 277 -1.08 -1.45 9.62
C GLU A 277 -1.15 -2.87 10.19
N GLY A 278 -0.88 -3.90 9.38
CA GLY A 278 -0.79 -5.28 9.85
C GLY A 278 0.31 -5.47 10.90
N MET A 279 1.48 -4.86 10.69
CA MET A 279 2.57 -4.87 11.67
C MET A 279 2.19 -4.14 12.96
N MET A 280 1.49 -3.01 12.87
CA MET A 280 1.03 -2.25 14.03
C MET A 280 0.06 -3.06 14.88
N VAL A 281 -0.92 -3.73 14.26
CA VAL A 281 -1.86 -4.62 14.95
C VAL A 281 -1.12 -5.79 15.61
N ALA A 282 -0.17 -6.41 14.90
CA ALA A 282 0.63 -7.51 15.44
C ALA A 282 1.49 -7.08 16.63
N ALA A 283 2.17 -5.93 16.51
CA ALA A 283 3.00 -5.39 17.57
C ALA A 283 2.18 -5.05 18.82
N TYR A 284 1.01 -4.43 18.66
CA TYR A 284 0.07 -4.22 19.76
C TYR A 284 -0.34 -5.55 20.43
N ALA A 285 -0.71 -6.54 19.63
CA ALA A 285 -1.21 -7.83 20.11
C ALA A 285 -0.17 -8.60 20.96
N ILE A 286 1.13 -8.47 20.63
CA ILE A 286 2.19 -9.16 21.36
C ILE A 286 2.86 -8.29 22.45
N GLY A 287 2.52 -7.00 22.53
CA GLY A 287 3.14 -6.03 23.44
C GLY A 287 4.54 -5.60 23.00
N ALA A 288 4.81 -5.53 21.69
CA ALA A 288 6.08 -5.03 21.16
C ALA A 288 6.03 -3.52 20.91
N SER A 289 7.04 -2.80 21.37
CA SER A 289 7.23 -1.36 21.11
C SER A 289 8.22 -1.07 19.97
N LYS A 290 8.90 -2.10 19.46
CA LYS A 290 9.88 -1.99 18.39
C LYS A 290 9.69 -3.11 17.37
N ALA A 291 9.75 -2.76 16.10
CA ALA A 291 9.59 -3.69 15.00
C ALA A 291 10.64 -3.45 13.91
N TYR A 292 11.01 -4.53 13.24
CA TYR A 292 11.94 -4.51 12.13
C TYR A 292 11.29 -5.08 10.88
N VAL A 293 11.51 -4.42 9.74
CA VAL A 293 11.28 -5.02 8.43
C VAL A 293 12.64 -5.41 7.89
N TYR A 294 12.92 -6.72 7.87
CA TYR A 294 14.09 -7.25 7.19
C TYR A 294 13.72 -7.48 5.74
N ILE A 295 14.24 -6.65 4.84
CA ILE A 295 13.91 -6.66 3.41
C ILE A 295 15.18 -6.82 2.59
N ARG A 296 15.13 -7.67 1.56
CA ARG A 296 16.28 -7.91 0.67
C ARG A 296 16.70 -6.63 -0.07
N ALA A 297 18.00 -6.47 -0.31
CA ALA A 297 18.53 -5.30 -1.01
C ALA A 297 18.11 -5.23 -2.49
N GLU A 298 17.73 -6.36 -3.09
CA GLU A 298 17.31 -6.43 -4.50
C GLU A 298 15.90 -5.87 -4.76
N TYR A 299 15.18 -5.38 -3.73
CA TYR A 299 13.88 -4.72 -3.86
C TYR A 299 13.95 -3.19 -3.61
N PRO A 300 14.69 -2.41 -4.43
CA PRO A 300 14.91 -0.99 -4.19
C PRO A 300 13.61 -0.17 -4.21
N LEU A 301 12.66 -0.50 -5.11
CA LEU A 301 11.38 0.19 -5.19
C LEU A 301 10.52 -0.06 -3.95
N ALA A 302 10.45 -1.31 -3.49
CA ALA A 302 9.73 -1.67 -2.27
C ALA A 302 10.31 -0.94 -1.04
N ILE A 303 11.65 -0.90 -0.92
CA ILE A 303 12.35 -0.16 0.15
C ILE A 303 12.00 1.33 0.10
N ALA A 304 12.03 1.95 -1.07
CA ALA A 304 11.71 3.37 -1.24
C ALA A 304 10.26 3.67 -0.82
N ARG A 305 9.28 2.92 -1.34
CA ARG A 305 7.86 3.09 -1.02
C ARG A 305 7.57 2.83 0.46
N LEU A 306 8.25 1.86 1.07
CA LEU A 306 8.11 1.57 2.49
C LEU A 306 8.69 2.70 3.37
N ARG A 307 9.83 3.29 3.00
CA ARG A 307 10.38 4.47 3.68
C ARG A 307 9.40 5.64 3.63
N ASP A 308 8.81 5.90 2.46
CA ASP A 308 7.80 6.95 2.29
C ASP A 308 6.55 6.68 3.12
N ALA A 309 6.08 5.43 3.14
CA ALA A 309 4.91 5.05 3.94
C ALA A 309 5.16 5.19 5.46
N ILE A 310 6.34 4.79 5.95
CA ILE A 310 6.73 4.99 7.36
C ILE A 310 6.81 6.47 7.69
N LYS A 311 7.39 7.28 6.81
CA LYS A 311 7.46 8.74 6.98
C LYS A 311 6.07 9.35 7.07
N GLN A 312 5.19 9.05 6.11
CA GLN A 312 3.81 9.55 6.10
C GLN A 312 3.02 9.11 7.34
N ALA A 313 3.15 7.86 7.76
CA ALA A 313 2.49 7.37 8.98
C ALA A 313 2.96 8.11 10.23
N LYS A 314 4.26 8.44 10.34
CA LYS A 314 4.80 9.27 11.42
C LYS A 314 4.26 10.70 11.37
N GLU A 315 4.24 11.32 10.18
CA GLU A 315 3.71 12.67 9.98
C GLU A 315 2.21 12.78 10.32
N TYR A 316 1.45 11.71 10.10
CA TYR A 316 0.03 11.61 10.45
C TYR A 316 -0.21 11.25 11.92
N GLY A 317 0.85 11.04 12.72
CA GLY A 317 0.74 10.56 14.10
C GLY A 317 0.15 9.15 14.24
N LEU A 318 0.17 8.37 13.16
CA LEU A 318 -0.29 6.98 13.11
C LEU A 318 0.82 5.99 13.48
N LEU A 319 2.07 6.45 13.54
CA LEU A 319 3.24 5.65 13.94
C LEU A 319 4.16 6.49 14.83
N GLY A 320 4.83 5.86 15.80
CA GLY A 320 5.71 6.53 16.76
C GLY A 320 5.13 6.50 18.17
N TYR A 321 5.04 7.68 18.79
CA TYR A 321 4.63 7.82 20.19
C TYR A 321 3.11 8.07 20.33
N ASN A 322 2.51 7.44 21.34
CA ASN A 322 1.12 7.52 21.75
C ASN A 322 0.13 7.48 20.57
N ILE A 323 0.24 6.42 19.76
CA ILE A 323 -0.54 6.24 18.54
C ILE A 323 -2.03 6.30 18.88
N LEU A 324 -2.74 7.24 18.23
CA LEU A 324 -4.19 7.46 18.43
C LEU A 324 -4.59 7.68 19.89
N ASN A 325 -3.69 8.25 20.70
CA ASN A 325 -3.91 8.57 22.11
C ASN A 325 -4.20 7.33 22.99
N SER A 326 -3.73 6.16 22.56
CA SER A 326 -4.01 4.86 23.20
C SER A 326 -3.00 4.45 24.27
N GLY A 327 -1.90 5.18 24.42
CA GLY A 327 -0.72 4.78 25.20
C GLY A 327 0.20 3.79 24.48
N PHE A 328 -0.17 3.29 23.30
CA PHE A 328 0.66 2.40 22.50
C PHE A 328 1.71 3.16 21.71
N ASN A 329 2.96 2.71 21.80
CA ASN A 329 4.11 3.24 21.07
C ASN A 329 4.66 2.16 20.14
N LEU A 330 5.03 2.54 18.92
CA LEU A 330 5.72 1.64 17.99
C LEU A 330 6.75 2.36 17.14
N GLU A 331 7.98 1.87 17.19
CA GLU A 331 9.03 2.20 16.23
C GLU A 331 9.13 1.08 15.18
N ILE A 332 9.15 1.44 13.89
CA ILE A 332 9.44 0.50 12.79
C ILE A 332 10.73 0.93 12.10
N ILE A 333 11.67 -0.01 11.98
CA ILE A 333 12.98 0.19 11.34
C ILE A 333 13.13 -0.77 10.16
N ILE A 334 13.57 -0.25 9.02
CA ILE A 334 13.93 -1.07 7.87
C ILE A 334 15.39 -1.50 8.02
N LYS A 335 15.65 -2.81 7.90
CA LYS A 335 16.98 -3.40 7.79
C LYS A 335 17.09 -4.08 6.44
N MET A 336 18.11 -3.68 5.67
CA MET A 336 18.36 -4.24 4.36
C MET A 336 19.23 -5.48 4.49
N GLY A 337 18.86 -6.56 3.81
CA GLY A 337 19.68 -7.77 3.71
C GLY A 337 20.97 -7.55 2.90
N ALA A 338 21.89 -8.50 3.02
CA ALA A 338 23.19 -8.45 2.33
C ALA A 338 23.33 -9.52 1.22
N GLY A 339 22.21 -9.96 0.63
CA GLY A 339 22.19 -10.89 -0.52
C GLY A 339 22.34 -12.38 -0.16
N ALA A 340 22.04 -12.76 1.09
CA ALA A 340 22.16 -14.14 1.55
C ALA A 340 20.79 -14.81 1.74
N PHE A 341 20.46 -15.76 0.87
CA PHE A 341 19.20 -16.53 0.89
C PHE A 341 18.91 -17.20 2.25
N VAL A 342 19.96 -17.66 2.96
CA VAL A 342 19.81 -18.33 4.27
C VAL A 342 19.24 -17.40 5.35
N CYS A 343 19.31 -16.08 5.18
CA CYS A 343 18.76 -15.11 6.12
C CYS A 343 17.22 -15.07 6.16
N GLY A 344 16.55 -15.80 5.27
CA GLY A 344 15.10 -16.00 5.31
C GLY A 344 14.63 -17.01 6.36
N GLU A 345 15.52 -17.78 6.98
CA GLU A 345 15.19 -18.73 8.06
C GLU A 345 15.05 -18.01 9.42
N GLU A 346 14.16 -18.50 10.29
CA GLU A 346 13.77 -17.82 11.55
C GLU A 346 14.41 -18.37 12.83
#